data_AF-X7ZYA2-F1
#
_entry.id   AF-X7ZYA2-F1
#
_cell.length_a   1.000
_cell.length_b   1.000
_cell.length_c   1.000
_cell.angle_alpha   90.00
_cell.angle_beta   90.00
_cell.angle_gamma   90.00
#
_symmetry.space_group_name_H-M   'P 1'
#
loop_
_entity.id
_entity.type
_entity.pdbx_description
1 polymer ?
#
loop_
_entity_poly.entity_id
_entity_poly.type
_entity_poly.pdbx_seq_one_letter_code
_entity_poly.pdbx_strand_id
1 'polypeptide(L)' 'MIIDLVSLDNAEAKRLVDFAAGLAFGLRGSFDKVATKVFLLSPADVEVSPEERRRIAETGFYAYQ' A
#
# COMPACT_ATOMS: atom_id res chain seq x y z
N MET A 1 2.06 -3.70 5.37
CA MET A 1 3.16 -2.80 4.97
C MET A 1 2.59 -1.62 4.21
N ILE A 2 2.95 -0.39 4.61
CA ILE A 2 2.59 0.82 3.89
C ILE A 2 3.66 1.08 2.82
N ILE A 3 3.22 1.40 1.61
CA ILE A 3 4.09 1.74 0.48
C ILE A 3 3.76 3.16 0.05
N ASP A 4 4.64 4.10 0.39
CA ASP A 4 4.59 5.49 -0.07
C ASP A 4 5.46 5.68 -1.32
N LEU A 5 4.83 6.06 -2.43
CA LEU A 5 5.48 6.30 -3.72
C LEU A 5 5.32 7.77 -4.16
N VAL A 6 4.91 8.68 -3.27
CA VAL A 6 4.59 10.08 -3.62
C VAL A 6 5.77 10.78 -4.30
N SER A 7 6.99 10.54 -3.83
CA SER A 7 8.22 11.15 -4.36
C SER A 7 8.76 10.47 -5.64
N LEU A 8 8.18 9.34 -6.06
CA LEU A 8 8.64 8.63 -7.25
C LEU A 8 7.96 9.16 -8.51
N ASP A 9 8.69 9.08 -9.61
CA ASP A 9 8.10 9.29 -10.93
C ASP A 9 7.06 8.20 -11.26
N ASN A 10 6.27 8.42 -12.31
CA ASN A 10 5.19 7.49 -12.65
C ASN A 10 5.70 6.14 -13.15
N ALA A 11 6.88 6.08 -13.77
CA ALA A 11 7.43 4.84 -14.30
C ALA A 11 7.97 3.97 -13.16
N GLU A 12 8.70 4.55 -12.23
CA GLU A 12 9.21 3.89 -11.03
C GLU A 12 8.06 3.44 -10.12
N ALA A 13 7.09 4.32 -9.86
CA ALA A 13 5.92 3.99 -9.07
C ALA A 13 5.14 2.82 -9.69
N LYS A 14 4.98 2.81 -11.03
CA LYS A 14 4.31 1.72 -11.72
C LYS A 14 5.06 0.38 -11.54
N ARG A 15 6.38 0.37 -11.69
CA ARG A 15 7.18 -0.85 -11.51
C ARG A 15 7.05 -1.44 -10.10
N LEU A 16 7.06 -0.58 -9.08
CA LEU A 16 6.90 -1.00 -7.69
C LEU A 16 5.48 -1.50 -7.39
N VAL A 17 4.46 -0.84 -7.95
CA VAL A 17 3.07 -1.29 -7.86
C VAL A 17 2.90 -2.66 -8.50
N ASP A 18 3.42 -2.87 -9.70
CA ASP A 18 3.33 -4.15 -10.40
C ASP A 18 4.05 -5.27 -9.61
N PHE A 19 5.22 -4.98 -9.05
CA PHE A 19 5.95 -5.92 -8.19
C PHE A 19 5.17 -6.29 -6.93
N ALA A 20 4.67 -5.30 -6.18
CA ALA A 20 3.93 -5.53 -4.95
C ALA A 20 2.59 -6.26 -5.20
N ALA A 21 1.90 -5.93 -6.29
CA ALA A 21 0.69 -6.63 -6.71
C ALA A 21 0.99 -8.10 -7.04
N GLY A 22 2.13 -8.39 -7.70
CA GLY A 22 2.59 -9.75 -7.94
C GLY A 22 2.86 -10.54 -6.65
N LEU A 23 3.49 -9.92 -5.66
CA LEU A 23 3.72 -10.53 -4.34
C LEU A 23 2.40 -10.81 -3.61
N ALA A 24 1.48 -9.83 -3.57
CA ALA A 24 0.17 -10.00 -2.95
C ALA A 24 -0.58 -11.16 -3.59
N PHE A 25 -0.62 -11.20 -4.92
CA PHE A 25 -1.28 -12.26 -5.66
C PHE A 25 -0.66 -13.64 -5.38
N GLY A 26 0.68 -13.75 -5.47
CA GLY A 26 1.38 -15.02 -5.24
C GLY A 26 1.25 -15.56 -3.82
N LEU A 27 1.18 -14.66 -2.83
CA LEU A 27 1.06 -15.01 -1.41
C LEU A 27 -0.38 -14.98 -0.88
N ARG A 28 -1.37 -14.78 -1.77
CA ARG A 28 -2.80 -14.62 -1.42
C ARG A 28 -3.07 -13.51 -0.40
N GLY A 29 -2.22 -12.48 -0.38
CA GLY A 29 -2.41 -11.26 0.38
C GLY A 29 -3.32 -10.26 -0.34
N SER A 30 -3.50 -9.09 0.27
CA SER A 30 -4.24 -7.97 -0.31
C SER A 30 -3.30 -6.82 -0.69
N PHE A 31 -3.63 -6.12 -1.77
CA PHE A 31 -2.91 -4.92 -2.20
C PHE A 31 -3.91 -3.82 -2.56
N ASP A 32 -3.95 -2.79 -1.71
CA ASP A 32 -5.05 -1.83 -1.68
C ASP A 32 -4.52 -0.40 -1.76
N LYS A 33 -5.11 0.44 -2.60
CA LYS A 33 -4.79 1.87 -2.64
C LYS A 33 -5.48 2.58 -1.50
N VAL A 34 -4.71 3.29 -0.66
CA VAL A 34 -5.25 4.01 0.51
C VAL A 34 -5.19 5.53 0.35
N ALA A 35 -4.27 6.05 -0.47
CA ALA A 35 -4.23 7.45 -0.90
C ALA A 35 -3.56 7.63 -2.28
N THR A 36 -3.36 8.87 -2.73
CA THR A 36 -2.64 9.15 -3.97
C THR A 36 -1.19 8.68 -3.87
N LYS A 37 -0.82 7.69 -4.69
CA LYS A 37 0.50 7.02 -4.67
C LYS A 37 0.87 6.36 -3.33
N VAL A 38 -0.12 6.07 -2.47
CA VAL A 38 0.08 5.32 -1.22
C VAL A 38 -0.76 4.06 -1.23
N PHE A 39 -0.12 2.93 -0.95
CA PHE A 39 -0.72 1.59 -1.00
C PHE A 39 -0.48 0.82 0.30
N LEU A 40 -1.39 -0.08 0.61
CA LEU A 40 -1.31 -1.00 1.73
C LEU A 40 -1.19 -2.43 1.19
N LEU A 41 -0.13 -3.12 1.59
CA LEU A 41 0.08 -4.54 1.33
C LEU A 41 -0.16 -5.33 2.62
N SER A 42 -1.07 -6.29 2.60
CA SER A 42 -1.41 -7.14 3.75
C SER A 42 -1.20 -8.62 3.41
N PRO A 43 -0.68 -9.45 4.35
CA PRO A 43 -0.60 -10.89 4.16
C PRO A 43 -2.01 -11.55 4.18
N ALA A 44 -2.09 -12.82 3.77
CA ALA A 44 -3.35 -13.54 3.57
C ALA A 44 -4.21 -13.71 4.84
N ASP A 45 -3.58 -13.67 6.01
CA ASP A 45 -4.20 -13.86 7.32
C ASP A 45 -4.62 -12.56 8.00
N VAL A 46 -4.36 -11.41 7.37
CA VAL A 46 -4.67 -10.09 7.93
C VAL A 46 -5.73 -9.41 7.08
N GLU A 47 -6.94 -9.33 7.63
CA GLU A 47 -8.03 -8.55 7.04
C GLU A 47 -8.03 -7.13 7.62
N VAL A 48 -7.95 -6.12 6.75
CA VAL A 48 -7.95 -4.71 7.16
C VAL A 48 -9.27 -4.08 6.78
N SER A 49 -10.03 -3.64 7.79
CA SER A 49 -11.32 -2.98 7.61
C SER A 49 -11.18 -1.68 6.80
N PRO A 50 -12.24 -1.23 6.09
CA PRO A 50 -12.22 0.05 5.38
C PRO A 50 -11.89 1.25 6.29
N GLU A 51 -12.32 1.20 7.55
CA GLU A 51 -12.01 2.25 8.54
C GLU A 51 -10.54 2.25 8.95
N GLU A 52 -9.93 1.10 9.16
CA GLU A 52 -8.49 1.00 9.42
C GLU A 52 -7.66 1.44 8.21
N ARG A 53 -8.09 1.15 6.98
CA ARG A 53 -7.40 1.63 5.78
C ARG A 53 -7.35 3.16 5.73
N ARG A 54 -8.45 3.82 6.10
CA ARG A 54 -8.50 5.29 6.20
C ARG A 54 -7.58 5.81 7.30
N ARG A 55 -7.64 5.21 8.50
CA ARG A 55 -6.74 5.57 9.60
C ARG A 55 -5.26 5.35 9.27
N ILE A 56 -4.92 4.27 8.57
CA ILE A 56 -3.56 3.96 8.12
C ILE A 56 -3.08 4.99 7.08
N ALA A 57 -3.95 5.41 6.16
CA ALA A 57 -3.63 6.50 5.24
C ALA A 57 -3.31 7.78 6.00
N GLU A 58 -4.10 8.14 7.00
CA GLU A 58 -3.89 9.33 7.84
C GLU A 58 -2.61 9.19 8.70
N THR A 59 -2.35 8.02 9.27
CA THR A 59 -1.22 7.78 10.19
C THR A 59 0.11 7.60 9.48
N GLY A 60 0.12 7.01 8.27
CA GLY A 60 1.31 6.92 7.42
C GLY A 60 1.86 8.30 7.03
N PHE A 61 1.01 9.32 7.01
CA PHE A 61 1.39 10.73 6.86
C PHE A 61 2.04 11.32 8.13
N TYR A 62 1.70 10.84 9.34
CA TYR A 62 2.23 11.36 10.61
C TYR A 62 3.54 10.70 11.06
N ALA A 63 3.86 9.49 10.59
CA ALA A 63 5.09 8.79 10.96
C ALA A 63 6.39 9.39 10.36
N TYR A 64 6.28 10.47 9.58
CA TYR A 64 7.40 11.12 8.87
C TYR A 64 7.50 12.63 9.13
N GLN A 65 6.92 13.15 10.23
CA GLN A 65 7.22 14.50 10.73
C GLN A 65 8.38 14.50 11.73
#